data_AF-A0A511DI25-F1
#
_entry.id   AF-A0A511DI25-F1
#
_cell.length_a   1.000
_cell.length_b   1.000
_cell.length_c   1.000
_cell.angle_alpha   90.00
_cell.angle_beta   90.00
_cell.angle_gamma   90.00
#
_symmetry.space_group_name_H-M   'P 1'
#
loop_
_entity.id
_entity.type
_entity.pdbx_description
1 polymer ?
#
loop_
_entity_poly.entity_id
_entity_poly.type
_entity_poly.pdbx_seq_one_letter_code
_entity_poly.pdbx_strand_id
1 'polypeptide(L)'
;MGSPLTTTRRSLHGVSELLLAGPQYRSSGTIRLQVTAGGFGQVTGPLRVHGAALVWGDDQVPLGGSIRDLAVWAGVEAGAPDGLYSDGADVDLDEALSVDPAEADVIHGWFALGDAALRTLGGGAEPVLWPEHFDLAVTVDQVNYGVSPGDASLPEPYAYVGPWERRDGEFWNAPFGAFRPATELPHADALADFFRAGQAAARL
;
A
#
# COMPACT_ATOMS: atom_id res chain seq x y z
N MET A 1 7.48 21.71 -6.73
CA MET A 1 8.11 20.85 -5.72
C MET A 1 6.97 20.13 -5.03
N GLY A 2 6.90 18.81 -5.13
CA GLY A 2 5.85 18.03 -4.45
C GLY A 2 5.95 18.22 -2.93
N SER A 3 4.85 17.95 -2.22
CA SER A 3 4.91 17.87 -0.76
C SER A 3 5.95 16.80 -0.37
N PRO A 4 6.76 17.00 0.69
CA PRO A 4 7.79 16.05 1.09
C PRO A 4 7.31 14.58 1.11
N LEU A 5 6.14 14.31 1.70
CA LEU A 5 5.48 12.99 1.72
C LEU A 5 5.29 12.35 0.32
N THR A 6 5.11 13.15 -0.74
CA THR A 6 4.94 12.67 -2.11
C THR A 6 6.20 11.98 -2.64
N THR A 7 7.38 12.50 -2.31
CA THR A 7 8.66 11.93 -2.77
C THR A 7 8.94 10.60 -2.10
N THR A 8 8.82 10.54 -0.77
CA THR A 8 8.99 9.30 -0.01
C THR A 8 7.97 8.25 -0.43
N ARG A 9 6.70 8.64 -0.58
CA ARG A 9 5.65 7.73 -1.07
C ARG A 9 5.98 7.15 -2.44
N ARG A 10 6.39 7.97 -3.41
CA ARG A 10 6.74 7.49 -4.76
C ARG A 10 7.91 6.51 -4.72
N SER A 11 8.94 6.79 -3.91
CA SER A 11 10.07 5.87 -3.71
C SER A 11 9.62 4.54 -3.10
N LEU A 12 8.77 4.57 -2.07
CA LEU A 12 8.26 3.35 -1.44
C LEU A 12 7.31 2.55 -2.35
N HIS A 13 6.51 3.23 -3.19
CA HIS A 13 5.70 2.60 -4.23
C HIS A 13 6.60 1.89 -5.27
N GLY A 14 7.66 2.56 -5.74
CA GLY A 14 8.64 1.94 -6.62
C GLY A 14 9.28 0.69 -5.99
N VAL A 15 9.61 0.74 -4.70
CA VAL A 15 10.14 -0.43 -3.96
C VAL A 15 9.10 -1.54 -3.82
N SER A 16 7.85 -1.24 -3.48
CA SER A 16 6.79 -2.25 -3.35
C SER A 16 6.58 -3.00 -4.66
N GLU A 17 6.53 -2.26 -5.76
CA GLU A 17 6.26 -2.82 -7.07
C GLU A 17 7.48 -3.52 -7.68
N LEU A 18 8.57 -2.78 -7.88
CA LEU A 18 9.67 -3.21 -8.75
C LEU A 18 10.70 -4.07 -8.01
N LEU A 19 10.76 -3.97 -6.69
CA LEU A 19 11.76 -4.67 -5.86
C LEU A 19 11.16 -5.77 -4.97
N LEU A 20 9.90 -5.67 -4.59
CA LEU A 20 9.23 -6.71 -3.80
C LEU A 20 8.30 -7.56 -4.67
N ALA A 21 7.25 -6.95 -5.24
CA ALA A 21 6.21 -7.69 -5.94
C ALA A 21 6.69 -8.33 -7.24
N GLY A 22 7.46 -7.61 -8.06
CA GLY A 22 8.02 -8.13 -9.30
C GLY A 22 8.84 -9.41 -9.12
N PRO A 23 9.90 -9.42 -8.27
CA PRO A 23 10.66 -10.64 -7.99
C PRO A 23 9.81 -11.76 -7.38
N GLN A 24 8.85 -11.40 -6.51
CA GLN A 24 7.93 -12.38 -5.93
C GLN A 24 7.02 -13.02 -6.99
N TYR A 25 6.54 -12.23 -7.94
CA TYR A 25 5.69 -12.69 -9.03
C TYR A 25 6.44 -13.66 -9.94
N ARG A 26 7.66 -13.32 -10.35
CA ARG A 26 8.51 -14.21 -11.16
C ARG A 26 8.80 -15.55 -10.46
N SER A 27 8.97 -15.55 -9.14
CA SER A 27 9.32 -16.75 -8.37
C SER A 27 8.12 -17.58 -7.90
N SER A 28 6.98 -16.96 -7.63
CA SER A 28 5.84 -17.62 -6.95
C SER A 28 4.47 -17.29 -7.53
N GLY A 29 4.40 -16.47 -8.58
CA GLY A 29 3.15 -16.13 -9.26
C GLY A 29 2.22 -15.19 -8.48
N THR A 30 2.68 -14.59 -7.37
CA THR A 30 1.89 -13.64 -6.59
C THR A 30 2.61 -12.31 -6.40
N ILE A 31 1.83 -11.24 -6.45
CA ILE A 31 2.23 -9.86 -6.22
C ILE A 31 1.79 -9.34 -4.84
N ARG A 32 1.00 -10.13 -4.10
CA ARG A 32 0.43 -9.73 -2.82
C ARG A 32 1.55 -9.41 -1.84
N LEU A 33 1.51 -8.24 -1.22
CA LEU A 33 2.39 -7.88 -0.12
C LEU A 33 1.59 -7.84 1.19
N GLN A 34 2.31 -7.89 2.30
CA GLN A 34 1.75 -7.80 3.64
C GLN A 34 2.35 -6.63 4.41
N VAL A 35 1.53 -6.02 5.28
CA VAL A 35 2.03 -5.11 6.31
C VAL A 35 2.83 -5.92 7.33
N THR A 36 3.94 -5.37 7.78
CA THR A 36 4.80 -5.95 8.82
C THR A 36 5.08 -4.91 9.91
N ALA A 37 5.67 -5.31 11.02
CA ALA A 37 6.06 -4.36 12.07
C ALA A 37 7.07 -3.34 11.52
N GLY A 38 6.65 -2.07 11.44
CA GLY A 38 7.48 -0.96 10.95
C GLY A 38 7.66 -0.94 9.42
N GLY A 39 6.82 -1.63 8.64
CA GLY A 39 6.89 -1.56 7.18
C GLY A 39 6.00 -2.56 6.46
N PHE A 40 6.48 -3.12 5.36
CA PHE A 40 5.75 -4.07 4.51
C PHE A 40 6.70 -5.01 3.77
N GLY A 41 6.22 -6.16 3.30
CA GLY A 41 7.09 -7.14 2.68
C GLY A 41 6.38 -8.18 1.84
N GLN A 42 7.19 -9.03 1.22
CA GLN A 42 6.75 -10.22 0.51
C GLN A 42 6.00 -11.18 1.44
N VAL A 43 5.06 -11.95 0.88
CA VAL A 43 4.32 -13.03 1.57
C VAL A 43 4.94 -14.40 1.35
N THR A 44 5.66 -14.59 0.24
CA THR A 44 6.35 -15.86 -0.08
C THR A 44 7.86 -15.76 -0.06
N GLY A 45 8.42 -14.55 0.02
CA GLY A 45 9.85 -14.29 -0.02
C GLY A 45 10.38 -13.52 1.21
N PRO A 46 11.71 -13.36 1.32
CA PRO A 46 12.34 -12.80 2.52
C PRO A 46 12.43 -11.26 2.52
N LEU A 47 12.18 -10.60 1.39
CA LEU A 47 12.39 -9.17 1.25
C LEU A 47 11.27 -8.38 1.91
N ARG A 48 11.67 -7.40 2.72
CA ARG A 48 10.76 -6.44 3.38
C ARG A 48 11.39 -5.07 3.51
N VAL A 49 10.56 -4.05 3.55
CA VAL A 49 10.90 -2.71 4.01
C VAL A 49 10.66 -2.64 5.52
N HIS A 50 11.62 -2.06 6.24
CA HIS A 50 11.49 -1.71 7.65
C HIS A 50 12.04 -0.29 7.87
N GLY A 51 11.17 0.65 8.24
CA GLY A 51 11.51 2.08 8.26
C GLY A 51 11.99 2.54 6.88
N ALA A 52 13.22 3.05 6.83
CA ALA A 52 13.90 3.48 5.61
C ALA A 52 14.97 2.48 5.12
N ALA A 53 14.81 1.18 5.40
CA ALA A 53 15.76 0.13 4.98
C ALA A 53 15.04 -1.02 4.26
N LEU A 54 15.75 -1.65 3.32
CA LEU A 54 15.43 -2.96 2.77
C LEU A 54 16.11 -4.03 3.65
N VAL A 55 15.39 -5.10 3.99
CA VAL A 55 15.85 -6.16 4.88
C VAL A 55 15.55 -7.53 4.28
N TRP A 56 16.50 -8.46 4.38
CA TRP A 56 16.33 -9.88 4.03
C TRP A 56 17.22 -10.75 4.92
N GLY A 57 16.64 -11.79 5.54
CA GLY A 57 17.36 -12.55 6.57
C GLY A 57 17.88 -11.64 7.69
N ASP A 58 19.18 -11.70 7.94
CA ASP A 58 19.92 -10.87 8.91
C ASP A 58 20.59 -9.64 8.26
N ASP A 59 20.47 -9.48 6.94
CA ASP A 59 21.07 -8.39 6.19
C ASP A 59 20.08 -7.22 6.02
N GLN A 60 20.64 -6.01 5.95
CA GLN A 60 19.88 -4.80 5.64
C GLN A 60 20.73 -3.78 4.90
N VAL A 61 20.10 -2.99 4.05
CA VAL A 61 20.69 -1.78 3.45
C VAL A 61 19.69 -0.61 3.51
N PRO A 62 20.16 0.64 3.66
CA PRO A 62 19.30 1.80 3.53
C PRO A 62 18.59 1.84 2.16
N LEU A 63 17.36 2.34 2.11
CA LEU A 63 16.64 2.65 0.87
C LEU A 63 17.23 3.91 0.21
N GLY A 64 18.43 3.76 -0.36
CA GLY A 64 19.13 4.80 -1.09
C GLY A 64 19.78 4.24 -2.36
N GLY A 65 20.24 5.13 -3.24
CA GLY A 65 20.63 4.74 -4.60
C GLY A 65 19.40 4.41 -5.43
N SER A 66 19.54 3.53 -6.42
CA SER A 66 18.45 3.13 -7.30
C SER A 66 17.83 1.78 -6.92
N ILE A 67 16.66 1.46 -7.48
CA ILE A 67 16.04 0.13 -7.32
C ILE A 67 16.97 -0.95 -7.87
N ARG A 68 17.68 -0.68 -8.97
CA ARG A 68 18.68 -1.61 -9.53
C ARG A 68 19.80 -1.90 -8.55
N ASP A 69 20.33 -0.88 -7.87
CA ASP A 69 21.39 -1.06 -6.87
C ASP A 69 20.92 -1.95 -5.72
N LEU A 70 19.72 -1.67 -5.18
CA LEU A 70 19.13 -2.46 -4.11
C LEU A 70 18.89 -3.92 -4.53
N ALA A 71 18.47 -4.15 -5.78
CA ALA A 71 18.26 -5.48 -6.33
C ALA A 71 19.54 -6.30 -6.41
N VAL A 72 20.66 -5.67 -6.78
CA VAL A 72 21.99 -6.31 -6.77
C VAL A 72 22.38 -6.73 -5.36
N TRP A 73 22.18 -5.86 -4.36
CA TRP A 73 22.46 -6.20 -2.95
C TRP A 73 21.60 -7.36 -2.44
N ALA A 74 20.30 -7.34 -2.77
CA ALA A 74 19.35 -8.38 -2.38
C ALA A 74 19.47 -9.67 -3.20
N GLY A 75 20.27 -9.69 -4.27
CA GLY A 75 20.43 -10.84 -5.15
C GLY A 75 19.17 -11.20 -5.95
N VAL A 76 18.35 -10.21 -6.30
CA VAL A 76 17.12 -10.38 -7.08
C VAL A 76 17.17 -9.60 -8.39
N GLU A 77 16.41 -10.06 -9.38
CA GLU A 77 16.15 -9.28 -10.59
C GLU A 77 15.03 -8.28 -10.29
N ALA A 78 15.27 -6.97 -10.34
CA ALA A 78 14.21 -5.96 -10.22
C ALA A 78 13.43 -5.74 -11.52
N GLY A 79 12.22 -5.21 -11.39
CA GLY A 79 11.31 -4.91 -12.48
C GLY A 79 9.89 -5.35 -12.16
N ALA A 80 8.90 -4.70 -12.79
CA ALA A 80 7.49 -4.89 -12.51
C ALA A 80 7.01 -6.35 -12.74
N PRO A 81 5.83 -6.71 -12.21
CA PRO A 81 5.09 -7.91 -12.58
C PRO A 81 4.59 -7.84 -14.05
N ASP A 82 5.45 -8.17 -15.00
CA ASP A 82 5.14 -8.05 -16.44
C ASP A 82 3.86 -8.79 -16.85
N GLY A 83 3.03 -8.11 -17.64
CA GLY A 83 1.82 -8.67 -18.25
C GLY A 83 0.59 -8.76 -17.34
N LEU A 84 0.66 -8.23 -16.11
CA LEU A 84 -0.45 -8.28 -15.15
C LEU A 84 -1.34 -7.03 -15.19
N TYR A 85 -0.74 -5.85 -15.30
CA TYR A 85 -1.42 -4.55 -15.31
C TYR A 85 -0.55 -3.50 -16.03
N SER A 86 -1.14 -2.33 -16.36
CA SER A 86 -0.44 -1.24 -17.07
C SER A 86 -0.06 -0.04 -16.21
N ASP A 87 -0.70 0.11 -15.05
CA ASP A 87 -0.47 1.23 -14.13
C ASP A 87 0.58 0.85 -13.08
N GLY A 88 1.44 1.77 -12.66
CA GLY A 88 2.47 1.47 -11.67
C GLY A 88 3.05 2.72 -11.01
N ALA A 89 4.16 2.56 -10.31
CA ALA A 89 4.78 3.59 -9.48
C ALA A 89 5.33 4.81 -10.23
N ASP A 90 5.46 4.73 -11.56
CA ASP A 90 6.13 5.73 -12.41
C ASP A 90 7.54 6.06 -11.87
N VAL A 91 8.31 5.02 -11.54
CA VAL A 91 9.69 5.08 -11.06
C VAL A 91 10.57 4.30 -12.02
N ASP A 92 11.66 4.92 -12.49
CA ASP A 92 12.66 4.23 -13.30
C ASP A 92 13.59 3.39 -12.40
N LEU A 93 14.04 2.23 -12.89
CA LEU A 93 14.91 1.32 -12.14
C LEU A 93 16.25 1.95 -11.74
N ASP A 94 16.74 2.90 -12.53
CA ASP A 94 18.01 3.59 -12.36
C ASP A 94 17.83 5.00 -11.72
N GLU A 95 16.59 5.40 -11.42
CA GLU A 95 16.30 6.63 -10.67
C GLU A 95 16.72 6.51 -9.21
N ALA A 96 17.28 7.59 -8.66
CA ALA A 96 17.63 7.65 -7.25
C ALA A 96 16.38 7.74 -6.36
N LEU A 97 16.24 6.78 -5.46
CA LEU A 97 15.25 6.78 -4.40
C LEU A 97 15.54 7.89 -3.39
N SER A 98 14.46 8.48 -2.87
CA SER A 98 14.51 9.48 -1.81
C SER A 98 13.43 9.14 -0.79
N VAL A 99 13.88 8.56 0.33
CA VAL A 99 13.04 8.13 1.45
C VAL A 99 13.46 8.91 2.68
N ASP A 100 12.61 9.82 3.14
CA ASP A 100 12.76 10.44 4.45
C ASP A 100 12.28 9.47 5.54
N PRO A 101 13.09 9.16 6.57
CA PRO A 101 12.69 8.20 7.61
C PRO A 101 11.42 8.59 8.38
N ALA A 102 11.22 9.88 8.68
CA ALA A 102 10.06 10.33 9.44
C ALA A 102 8.78 10.23 8.60
N GLU A 103 8.87 10.47 7.29
CA GLU A 103 7.74 10.28 6.36
C GLU A 103 7.44 8.80 6.11
N ALA A 104 8.47 7.97 6.02
CA ALA A 104 8.30 6.52 5.93
C ALA A 104 7.55 6.00 7.16
N ASP A 105 7.91 6.47 8.37
CA ASP A 105 7.20 6.11 9.60
C ASP A 105 5.72 6.53 9.58
N VAL A 106 5.39 7.68 9.00
CA VAL A 106 3.99 8.11 8.80
C VAL A 106 3.24 7.15 7.89
N ILE A 107 3.82 6.77 6.74
CA ILE A 107 3.21 5.84 5.78
C ILE A 107 3.04 4.44 6.39
N HIS A 108 4.08 3.91 7.02
CA HIS A 108 4.05 2.60 7.68
C HIS A 108 3.04 2.56 8.83
N GLY A 109 2.99 3.64 9.62
CA GLY A 109 2.01 3.81 10.69
C GLY A 109 0.57 3.83 10.16
N TRP A 110 0.34 4.49 9.02
CA TRP A 110 -0.97 4.50 8.36
C TRP A 110 -1.40 3.11 7.88
N PHE A 111 -0.49 2.35 7.26
CA PHE A 111 -0.76 0.96 6.91
C PHE A 111 -1.02 0.07 8.13
N ALA A 112 -0.28 0.26 9.23
CA ALA A 112 -0.51 -0.49 10.46
C ALA A 112 -1.90 -0.22 11.07
N LEU A 113 -2.35 1.04 11.07
CA LEU A 113 -3.72 1.40 11.50
C LEU A 113 -4.78 0.80 10.58
N GLY A 114 -4.55 0.86 9.26
CA GLY A 114 -5.42 0.24 8.26
C GLY A 114 -5.53 -1.27 8.43
N ASP A 115 -4.42 -1.99 8.57
CA ASP A 115 -4.39 -3.44 8.78
C ASP A 115 -5.20 -3.83 10.02
N ALA A 116 -4.97 -3.14 11.14
CA ALA A 116 -5.71 -3.37 12.37
C ALA A 116 -7.22 -3.17 12.19
N ALA A 117 -7.64 -2.10 11.51
CA ALA A 117 -9.05 -1.82 11.26
C ALA A 117 -9.71 -2.82 10.29
N LEU A 118 -9.05 -3.14 9.17
CA LEU A 118 -9.55 -4.05 8.14
C LEU A 118 -9.80 -5.45 8.69
N ARG A 119 -8.92 -5.94 9.57
CA ARG A 119 -9.10 -7.25 10.26
C ARG A 119 -10.37 -7.32 11.11
N THR A 120 -11.00 -6.19 11.44
CA THR A 120 -12.26 -6.17 12.21
C THR A 120 -13.52 -6.30 11.36
N LEU A 121 -13.44 -6.23 10.03
CA LEU A 121 -14.61 -6.26 9.14
C LEU A 121 -15.29 -7.63 9.02
N GLY A 122 -14.64 -8.69 9.50
CA GLY A 122 -15.11 -10.07 9.37
C GLY A 122 -14.94 -10.60 7.94
N GLY A 123 -15.51 -11.77 7.64
CA GLY A 123 -15.47 -12.37 6.30
C GLY A 123 -14.20 -13.16 5.97
N GLY A 124 -13.18 -13.14 6.84
CA GLY A 124 -11.97 -13.98 6.70
C GLY A 124 -11.03 -13.58 5.56
N ALA A 125 -11.27 -12.43 4.91
CA ALA A 125 -10.35 -11.88 3.93
C ALA A 125 -9.14 -11.24 4.65
N GLU A 126 -7.95 -11.64 4.24
CA GLU A 126 -6.70 -11.08 4.75
C GLU A 126 -6.35 -9.77 4.03
N PRO A 127 -5.99 -8.69 4.74
CA PRO A 127 -5.47 -7.46 4.13
C PRO A 127 -4.28 -7.74 3.21
N VAL A 128 -4.28 -7.09 2.05
CA VAL A 128 -3.22 -7.16 1.05
C VAL A 128 -2.77 -5.75 0.74
N LEU A 129 -1.46 -5.50 0.82
CA LEU A 129 -0.87 -4.30 0.23
C LEU A 129 -0.68 -4.58 -1.27
N TRP A 130 -1.43 -3.87 -2.10
CA TRP A 130 -1.40 -4.00 -3.54
C TRP A 130 -0.29 -3.11 -4.12
N PRO A 131 0.74 -3.69 -4.76
CA PRO A 131 1.86 -2.92 -5.29
C PRO A 131 1.46 -1.95 -6.40
N GLU A 132 0.36 -2.20 -7.14
CA GLU A 132 -0.10 -1.38 -8.28
C GLU A 132 -0.58 0.01 -7.90
N HIS A 133 -1.24 0.08 -6.75
CA HIS A 133 -1.88 1.29 -6.24
C HIS A 133 -1.21 1.77 -4.95
N PHE A 134 -0.30 0.97 -4.41
CA PHE A 134 0.37 1.17 -3.13
C PHE A 134 -0.62 1.46 -2.00
N ASP A 135 -1.69 0.67 -1.96
CA ASP A 135 -2.75 0.76 -0.97
C ASP A 135 -3.01 -0.60 -0.31
N LEU A 136 -3.47 -0.55 0.94
CA LEU A 136 -3.79 -1.74 1.71
C LEU A 136 -5.29 -1.97 1.67
N ALA A 137 -5.73 -3.14 1.23
CA ALA A 137 -7.16 -3.38 1.05
C ALA A 137 -7.61 -4.82 1.37
N VAL A 138 -8.91 -4.96 1.64
CA VAL A 138 -9.68 -6.21 1.58
C VAL A 138 -10.89 -6.04 0.69
N THR A 139 -11.39 -7.13 0.11
CA THR A 139 -12.72 -7.16 -0.50
C THR A 139 -13.63 -8.07 0.32
N VAL A 140 -14.78 -7.53 0.75
CA VAL A 140 -15.83 -8.29 1.45
C VAL A 140 -17.15 -8.01 0.74
N ASP A 141 -17.88 -9.06 0.36
CA ASP A 141 -19.19 -8.96 -0.30
C ASP A 141 -19.22 -7.97 -1.49
N GLN A 142 -18.22 -8.03 -2.38
CA GLN A 142 -18.05 -7.13 -3.54
C GLN A 142 -17.88 -5.64 -3.19
N VAL A 143 -17.38 -5.36 -1.99
CA VAL A 143 -17.00 -4.01 -1.55
C VAL A 143 -15.54 -4.02 -1.15
N ASN A 144 -14.77 -3.12 -1.75
CA ASN A 144 -13.37 -2.90 -1.41
C ASN A 144 -13.29 -1.93 -0.23
N TYR A 145 -12.51 -2.29 0.79
CA TYR A 145 -12.21 -1.43 1.94
C TYR A 145 -10.70 -1.30 2.00
N GLY A 146 -10.20 -0.08 2.13
CA GLY A 146 -8.77 0.09 2.16
C GLY A 146 -8.30 1.44 2.64
N VAL A 147 -6.98 1.54 2.75
CA VAL A 147 -6.26 2.77 3.07
C VAL A 147 -5.15 3.00 2.07
N SER A 148 -4.99 4.25 1.65
CA SER A 148 -3.93 4.71 0.76
C SER A 148 -3.10 5.78 1.45
N PRO A 149 -1.77 5.82 1.29
CA PRO A 149 -0.92 6.94 1.73
C PRO A 149 -1.08 8.18 0.83
N GLY A 150 -2.06 8.17 -0.06
CA GLY A 150 -2.36 9.19 -1.06
C GLY A 150 -1.88 8.78 -2.44
N ASP A 151 -2.37 9.46 -3.48
CA ASP A 151 -2.05 9.23 -4.88
C ASP A 151 -2.04 10.56 -5.66
N ALA A 152 -2.16 10.51 -6.99
CA ALA A 152 -2.17 11.70 -7.83
C ALA A 152 -3.50 12.50 -7.74
N SER A 153 -4.61 11.83 -7.45
CA SER A 153 -5.95 12.43 -7.32
C SER A 153 -6.21 12.93 -5.89
N LEU A 154 -5.78 12.16 -4.89
CA LEU A 154 -5.92 12.45 -3.47
C LEU A 154 -4.54 12.43 -2.81
N PRO A 155 -3.82 13.57 -2.74
CA PRO A 155 -2.41 13.57 -2.34
C PRO A 155 -2.12 13.19 -0.89
N GLU A 156 -3.07 13.41 0.01
CA GLU A 156 -2.95 13.12 1.45
C GLU A 156 -3.44 11.70 1.77
N PRO A 157 -2.95 11.05 2.84
CA PRO A 157 -3.44 9.74 3.25
C PRO A 157 -4.95 9.73 3.49
N TYR A 158 -5.63 8.67 3.04
CA TYR A 158 -7.08 8.52 3.14
C TYR A 158 -7.49 7.05 3.27
N ALA A 159 -8.69 6.83 3.80
CA ALA A 159 -9.37 5.54 3.79
C ALA A 159 -10.52 5.59 2.77
N TYR A 160 -10.86 4.44 2.18
CA TYR A 160 -11.94 4.35 1.21
C TYR A 160 -12.84 3.12 1.41
N VAL A 161 -14.05 3.24 0.87
CA VAL A 161 -15.01 2.16 0.68
C VAL A 161 -15.51 2.23 -0.76
N GLY A 162 -15.21 1.21 -1.56
CA GLY A 162 -15.53 1.17 -2.98
C GLY A 162 -16.33 -0.07 -3.37
N PRO A 163 -17.66 0.01 -3.48
CA PRO A 163 -18.48 -1.08 -4.00
C PRO A 163 -18.21 -1.30 -5.49
N TRP A 164 -18.25 -2.55 -5.96
CA TRP A 164 -18.07 -2.86 -7.39
C TRP A 164 -19.17 -2.23 -8.26
N GLU A 165 -20.38 -2.15 -7.72
CA GLU A 165 -21.47 -1.41 -8.32
C GLU A 165 -21.60 -0.05 -7.65
N ARG A 166 -21.61 1.02 -8.46
CA ARG A 166 -21.78 2.38 -7.97
C ARG A 166 -23.05 2.49 -7.12
N ARG A 167 -22.93 3.17 -5.98
CA ARG A 167 -24.04 3.51 -5.10
C ARG A 167 -24.16 5.03 -4.98
N ASP A 168 -25.38 5.50 -4.75
CA ASP A 168 -25.69 6.91 -4.55
C ASP A 168 -26.23 7.14 -3.13
N GLY A 169 -26.02 8.33 -2.57
CA GLY A 169 -26.44 8.69 -1.22
C GLY A 169 -25.39 9.52 -0.49
N GLU A 170 -25.73 10.04 0.69
CA GLU A 170 -24.87 10.97 1.45
C GLU A 170 -23.50 10.35 1.82
N PHE A 171 -23.46 9.04 2.07
CA PHE A 171 -22.21 8.33 2.37
C PHE A 171 -21.28 8.27 1.14
N TRP A 172 -21.84 8.07 -0.06
CA TRP A 172 -21.12 7.84 -1.32
C TRP A 172 -20.66 9.16 -1.94
N ASN A 173 -19.59 9.73 -1.39
CA ASN A 173 -19.11 11.08 -1.70
C ASN A 173 -18.10 11.16 -2.85
N ALA A 174 -17.79 10.05 -3.53
CA ALA A 174 -16.83 10.00 -4.63
C ALA A 174 -17.29 9.08 -5.79
N PRO A 175 -16.78 9.26 -7.02
CA PRO A 175 -17.14 8.41 -8.16
C PRO A 175 -16.84 6.92 -7.96
N PHE A 176 -15.82 6.61 -7.16
CA PHE A 176 -15.41 5.24 -6.83
C PHE A 176 -16.05 4.70 -5.53
N GLY A 177 -16.92 5.48 -4.87
CA GLY A 177 -17.55 5.09 -3.61
C GLY A 177 -17.48 6.20 -2.56
N ALA A 178 -16.84 5.93 -1.44
CA ALA A 178 -16.66 6.87 -0.36
C ALA A 178 -15.19 6.94 0.07
N PHE A 179 -14.75 8.12 0.51
CA PHE A 179 -13.45 8.27 1.16
C PHE A 179 -13.51 9.24 2.34
N ARG A 180 -12.53 9.13 3.23
CA ARG A 180 -12.28 10.03 4.34
C ARG A 180 -10.77 10.26 4.49
N PRO A 181 -10.32 11.52 4.65
CA PRO A 181 -8.91 11.81 4.89
C PRO A 181 -8.46 11.24 6.24
N ALA A 182 -7.20 10.86 6.37
CA ALA A 182 -6.64 10.29 7.59
C ALA A 182 -6.75 11.25 8.80
N THR A 183 -6.81 12.56 8.56
CA THR A 183 -7.02 13.59 9.59
C THR A 183 -8.37 13.48 10.29
N GLU A 184 -9.37 12.88 9.64
CA GLU A 184 -10.68 12.55 10.23
C GLU A 184 -10.70 11.18 10.88
N LEU A 185 -9.67 10.36 10.67
CA LEU A 185 -9.57 8.97 11.12
C LEU A 185 -8.29 8.69 11.93
N PRO A 186 -8.05 9.39 13.05
CA PRO A 186 -6.76 9.37 13.76
C PRO A 186 -6.42 8.05 14.47
N HIS A 187 -7.34 7.09 14.57
CA HIS A 187 -7.14 5.83 15.30
C HIS A 187 -7.84 4.67 14.58
N ALA A 188 -7.40 3.43 14.86
CA ALA A 188 -7.93 2.22 14.25
C ALA A 188 -9.46 2.04 14.46
N ASP A 189 -9.99 2.44 15.62
CA ASP A 189 -11.44 2.36 15.87
C ASP A 189 -12.25 3.29 14.96
N ALA A 190 -11.75 4.51 14.70
CA ALA A 190 -12.41 5.45 13.78
C ALA A 190 -12.41 4.93 12.34
N LEU A 191 -11.30 4.33 11.90
CA LEU A 191 -11.20 3.61 10.63
C LEU A 191 -12.21 2.45 10.54
N ALA A 192 -12.26 1.62 11.59
CA ALA A 192 -13.17 0.49 11.64
C ALA A 192 -14.64 0.93 11.60
N ASP A 193 -14.99 2.02 12.29
CA ASP A 193 -16.34 2.58 12.26
C ASP A 193 -16.71 3.14 10.88
N PHE A 194 -15.77 3.80 10.19
CA PHE A 194 -15.96 4.22 8.80
C PHE A 194 -16.22 3.02 7.87
N PHE A 195 -15.42 1.96 7.99
CA PHE A 195 -15.61 0.76 7.18
C PHE A 195 -16.94 0.04 7.48
N ARG A 196 -17.34 -0.06 8.76
CA ARG A 196 -18.65 -0.63 9.16
C ARG A 196 -19.82 0.20 8.62
N ALA A 197 -19.71 1.53 8.65
CA ALA A 197 -20.70 2.42 8.05
C ALA A 197 -20.84 2.15 6.54
N GLY A 198 -19.72 1.98 5.85
CA GLY A 198 -19.72 1.58 4.44
C GLY A 198 -20.32 0.20 4.17
N GLN A 199 -20.04 -0.78 5.02
CA GLN A 199 -20.66 -2.11 4.94
C GLN A 199 -22.18 -2.05 5.14
N ALA A 200 -22.66 -1.24 6.09
CA ALA A 200 -24.09 -1.03 6.28
C ALA A 200 -24.74 -0.32 5.08
N ALA A 201 -24.09 0.71 4.54
CA ALA A 201 -24.59 1.45 3.39
C ALA A 201 -24.64 0.61 2.10
N ALA A 202 -23.72 -0.35 1.91
CA ALA A 202 -23.68 -1.21 0.73
C ALA A 202 -24.76 -2.31 0.71
N ARG A 203 -25.42 -2.57 1.84
CA ARG A 203 -26.51 -3.55 1.95
C ARG A 203 -27.89 -2.97 1.62
N LEU A 204 -28.01 -1.64 1.58
CA LEU A 204 -29.23 -0.91 1.24
C LEU A 204 -29.37 -0.77 -0.27
#